data_AF-A0A2I2FYV8-F1
#
_entry.id   AF-A0A2I2FYV8-F1
#
_cell.length_a   1.000
_cell.length_b   1.000
_cell.length_c   1.000
_cell.angle_alpha   90.00
_cell.angle_beta   90.00
_cell.angle_gamma   90.00
#
_symmetry.space_group_name_H-M   'P 1'
#
loop_
_entity.id
_entity.type
_entity.pdbx_description
1 polymer ?
#
loop_
_entity_poly.entity_id
_entity_poly.type
_entity_poly.pdbx_seq_one_letter_code
_entity_poly.pdbx_strand_id
1 'polypeptide(L)'
;MAKYLSDVTVMYADNEYAAPDEAIPEIQGKTSDINAGYGGRFVWLKPDWTPDKQNAISNLSFTKSNSELRNYNDITVRVSAKDAYRYIVPERGGESKITKVALFRTSENLSSDQILARIKERGFYHFSSDLNQGRGGDYLYLLWANETEQN
;
A
#
# COMPACT_ATOMS: atom_id res chain seq x y z
N MET A 1 14.45 -9.04 -17.31
CA MET A 1 14.82 -9.25 -15.89
C MET A 1 13.58 -9.01 -15.06
N ALA A 2 13.16 -9.98 -14.24
CA ALA A 2 12.07 -9.74 -13.29
C ALA A 2 12.57 -8.78 -12.20
N LYS A 3 11.81 -7.73 -11.95
CA LYS A 3 12.08 -6.77 -10.88
C LYS A 3 11.20 -7.16 -9.70
N TYR A 4 11.80 -7.61 -8.61
CA TYR A 4 11.12 -7.99 -7.37
C TYR A 4 11.00 -6.80 -6.43
N LEU A 5 9.92 -6.70 -5.67
CA LEU A 5 9.76 -5.61 -4.72
C LEU A 5 10.80 -5.79 -3.60
N SER A 6 11.69 -4.82 -3.41
CA SER A 6 12.63 -4.79 -2.28
C SER A 6 12.12 -3.98 -1.12
N ASP A 7 11.41 -2.88 -1.38
CA ASP A 7 10.92 -1.99 -0.32
C ASP A 7 9.69 -1.20 -0.76
N VAL A 8 9.02 -0.56 0.19
CA VAL A 8 7.95 0.40 -0.04
C VAL A 8 8.29 1.69 0.71
N THR A 9 8.83 2.66 -0.02
CA THR A 9 9.19 3.96 0.54
C THR A 9 7.96 4.84 0.73
N VAL A 10 7.82 5.45 1.91
CA VAL A 10 6.76 6.42 2.21
C VAL A 10 7.24 7.82 1.86
N MET A 11 6.46 8.56 1.08
CA MET A 11 6.78 9.91 0.63
C MET A 11 5.73 10.89 1.14
N TYR A 12 6.19 11.96 1.77
CA TYR A 12 5.34 13.04 2.29
C TYR A 12 5.55 14.31 1.49
N ALA A 13 4.48 15.05 1.19
CA ALA A 13 4.59 16.39 0.64
C ALA A 13 3.51 17.35 1.16
N ASP A 14 3.75 18.64 0.99
CA ASP A 14 2.85 19.70 1.47
C ASP A 14 1.84 20.14 0.39
N ASN A 15 1.94 19.62 -0.83
CA ASN A 15 1.00 19.87 -1.92
C ASN A 15 0.84 18.64 -2.84
N GLU A 16 -0.29 18.58 -3.55
CA GLU A 16 -0.67 17.44 -4.40
C GLU A 16 0.21 17.26 -5.65
N TYR A 17 0.78 18.35 -6.17
CA TYR A 17 1.60 18.34 -7.39
C TYR A 17 2.99 17.74 -7.18
N ALA A 18 3.36 17.47 -5.93
CA ALA A 18 4.60 16.80 -5.55
C ALA A 18 4.49 15.26 -5.55
N ALA A 19 3.39 14.70 -6.07
CA ALA A 19 3.26 13.27 -6.26
C ALA A 19 4.43 12.72 -7.12
N PRO A 20 5.11 11.65 -6.68
CA PRO A 20 6.20 11.08 -7.46
C PRO A 20 5.64 10.30 -8.66
N ASP A 21 6.28 10.43 -9.83
CA ASP A 21 5.88 9.70 -11.05
C ASP A 21 5.85 8.18 -10.86
N GLU A 22 6.69 7.67 -9.95
CA GLU A 22 6.84 6.25 -9.63
C GLU A 22 6.01 5.81 -8.42
N ALA A 23 5.04 6.61 -7.94
CA ALA A 23 4.13 6.17 -6.89
C ALA A 23 3.41 4.86 -7.27
N ILE A 24 3.09 4.07 -6.25
CA ILE A 24 2.17 2.94 -6.37
C ILE A 24 0.83 3.47 -6.92
N PRO A 25 0.41 3.01 -8.12
CA PRO A 25 -0.76 3.55 -8.78
C PRO A 25 -2.06 3.01 -8.16
N GLU A 26 -3.12 3.79 -8.21
CA GLU A 26 -4.48 3.34 -7.90
C GLU A 26 -5.15 2.80 -9.17
N ILE A 27 -5.84 1.65 -9.09
CA ILE A 27 -6.29 0.88 -10.26
C ILE A 27 -7.67 1.26 -10.82
N GLN A 28 -8.38 2.19 -10.19
CA GLN A 28 -9.71 2.64 -10.59
C GLN A 28 -9.74 4.12 -11.01
N GLY A 29 -8.58 4.77 -11.12
CA GLY A 29 -8.47 6.18 -11.50
C GLY A 29 -8.81 7.15 -10.37
N LYS A 30 -8.88 6.66 -9.12
CA LYS A 30 -8.90 7.52 -7.93
C LYS A 30 -7.47 7.95 -7.58
N THR A 31 -7.36 8.81 -6.57
CA THR A 31 -6.04 9.28 -6.09
C THR A 31 -5.27 8.21 -5.32
N SER A 32 -3.97 8.11 -5.60
CA SER A 32 -2.99 7.32 -4.84
C SER A 32 -2.53 7.99 -3.54
N ASP A 33 -2.91 9.25 -3.28
CA ASP A 33 -2.62 9.89 -1.99
C ASP A 33 -3.37 9.12 -0.90
N ILE A 34 -2.64 8.43 -0.03
CA ILE A 34 -3.21 7.67 1.10
C ILE A 34 -4.05 8.59 1.98
N ASN A 35 -3.61 9.83 2.15
CA ASN A 35 -4.20 10.78 3.07
C ASN A 35 -5.36 11.61 2.47
N ALA A 36 -5.79 11.28 1.26
CA ALA A 36 -6.86 11.98 0.58
C ALA A 36 -8.15 12.00 1.42
N GLY A 37 -8.70 13.20 1.62
CA GLY A 37 -9.93 13.44 2.38
C GLY A 37 -9.73 13.69 3.89
N TYR A 38 -8.50 13.61 4.41
CA TYR A 38 -8.23 13.85 5.83
C TYR A 38 -7.52 15.19 6.12
N GLY A 39 -7.05 15.89 5.08
CA GLY A 39 -6.29 17.14 5.23
C GLY A 39 -4.86 16.92 5.76
N GLY A 40 -4.10 18.01 5.88
CA GLY A 40 -2.68 17.95 6.23
C GLY A 40 -1.80 17.66 5.01
N ARG A 41 -0.72 16.89 5.23
CA ARG A 41 0.25 16.53 4.16
C ARG A 41 -0.30 15.41 3.29
N PHE A 42 0.15 15.37 2.05
CA PHE A 42 -0.10 14.29 1.10
C PHE A 42 0.88 13.16 1.36
N VAL A 43 0.43 11.91 1.16
CA VAL A 43 1.24 10.72 1.41
C VAL A 43 1.11 9.73 0.27
N TRP A 44 2.24 9.35 -0.32
CA TRP A 44 2.30 8.30 -1.34
C TRP A 44 3.23 7.18 -0.91
N LEU A 45 3.01 6.01 -1.49
CA LEU A 45 3.95 4.90 -1.44
C LEU A 45 4.67 4.82 -2.75
N LYS A 46 5.98 4.60 -2.72
CA LYS A 46 6.82 4.34 -3.88
C LYS A 46 7.38 2.91 -3.76
N PRO A 47 7.22 2.05 -4.77
CA PRO A 47 7.84 0.75 -4.77
C PRO A 47 9.32 0.86 -5.16
N ASP A 48 10.19 0.27 -4.35
CA ASP A 48 11.59 0.07 -4.71
C ASP A 48 11.77 -1.35 -5.19
N TRP A 49 12.44 -1.50 -6.34
CA TRP A 49 12.59 -2.77 -7.04
C TRP A 49 14.03 -3.25 -7.08
N THR A 50 14.24 -4.55 -6.96
CA THR A 50 15.55 -5.21 -7.01
C THR A 50 15.55 -6.40 -7.97
N PRO A 51 16.69 -6.68 -8.66
CA PRO A 51 16.87 -7.97 -9.33
C PRO A 51 17.25 -9.09 -8.36
N ASP A 52 17.63 -8.76 -7.13
CA ASP A 52 18.07 -9.74 -6.13
C ASP A 52 16.88 -10.38 -5.39
N LYS A 53 16.60 -11.64 -5.75
CA LYS A 53 15.53 -12.44 -5.16
C LYS A 53 15.72 -12.66 -3.65
N GLN A 54 16.95 -12.68 -3.12
CA GLN A 54 17.18 -12.93 -1.69
C GLN A 54 16.70 -11.77 -0.84
N ASN A 55 16.87 -10.55 -1.34
CA ASN A 55 16.42 -9.31 -0.70
C ASN A 55 15.00 -8.89 -1.13
N ALA A 56 14.22 -9.78 -1.74
CA ALA A 56 12.87 -9.48 -2.18
C ALA A 56 11.80 -9.76 -1.10
N ILE A 57 10.78 -8.92 -1.10
CA ILE A 57 9.55 -9.07 -0.30
C ILE A 57 8.71 -10.19 -0.89
N SER A 58 8.21 -11.06 -0.02
CA SER A 58 7.30 -12.16 -0.37
C SER A 58 5.87 -11.90 0.08
N ASN A 59 5.65 -11.01 1.05
CA ASN A 59 4.33 -10.65 1.53
C ASN A 59 4.32 -9.24 2.14
N LEU A 60 3.17 -8.59 2.17
CA LEU A 60 2.95 -7.28 2.78
C LEU A 60 1.78 -7.37 3.76
N SER A 61 1.91 -6.75 4.92
CA SER A 61 0.81 -6.65 5.88
C SER A 61 0.65 -5.21 6.38
N PHE A 62 -0.53 -4.91 6.94
CA PHE A 62 -0.84 -3.63 7.54
C PHE A 62 -0.98 -3.78 9.04
N THR A 63 -0.42 -2.83 9.79
CA THR A 63 -0.60 -2.77 11.25
C THR A 63 -0.85 -1.35 11.74
N LYS A 64 -1.59 -1.27 12.84
CA LYS A 64 -1.83 -0.03 13.59
C LYS A 64 -1.11 -0.09 14.93
N SER A 65 -0.61 1.05 15.36
CA SER A 65 -0.01 1.20 16.69
C SER A 65 -0.46 2.48 17.36
N ASN A 66 -0.68 2.43 18.67
CA ASN A 66 -0.95 3.64 19.48
C ASN A 66 0.34 4.41 19.83
N SER A 67 1.50 3.81 19.59
CA SER A 67 2.81 4.45 19.74
C SER A 67 3.62 4.35 18.45
N GLU A 68 4.52 5.30 18.26
CA GLU A 68 5.43 5.28 17.12
C GLU A 68 6.32 4.02 17.18
N LEU A 69 6.48 3.34 16.05
CA LEU A 69 7.37 2.20 15.92
C LEU A 69 8.68 2.69 15.33
N ARG A 70 9.77 2.48 16.06
CA ARG A 70 11.12 2.79 15.57
C ARG A 70 11.40 1.98 14.30
N ASN A 71 12.01 2.63 13.31
CA ASN A 71 12.38 2.08 12.00
C ASN A 71 11.24 1.86 11.01
N TYR A 72 10.03 2.35 11.29
CA TYR A 72 8.94 2.37 10.31
C TYR A 72 8.46 3.80 10.07
N ASN A 73 8.11 4.10 8.83
CA ASN A 73 7.50 5.37 8.48
C ASN A 73 5.96 5.24 8.58
N ASP A 74 5.33 6.20 9.26
CA ASP A 74 3.86 6.24 9.34
C ASP A 74 3.29 6.51 7.96
N ILE A 75 2.51 5.60 7.39
CA ILE A 75 1.90 5.76 6.07
C ILE A 75 0.73 6.76 6.10
N THR A 76 0.48 7.39 7.24
CA THR A 76 -0.45 8.50 7.37
C THR A 76 0.22 9.70 8.03
N VAL A 77 -0.21 10.91 7.68
CA VAL A 77 0.08 12.09 8.50
C VAL A 77 -1.09 12.30 9.44
N ARG A 78 -0.83 12.09 10.72
CA ARG A 78 -1.84 12.16 11.78
C ARG A 78 -2.44 13.56 11.81
N VAL A 79 -3.78 13.62 11.84
CA VAL A 79 -4.54 14.88 11.94
C VAL A 79 -4.85 15.18 13.40
N SER A 80 -4.95 14.13 14.23
CA SER A 80 -5.17 14.25 15.67
C SER A 80 -4.23 13.38 16.49
N ALA A 81 -3.97 13.78 17.75
CA ALA A 81 -3.19 13.00 18.71
C ALA A 81 -3.83 11.65 19.09
N LYS A 82 -5.10 11.41 18.70
CA LYS A 82 -5.81 10.15 18.90
C LYS A 82 -5.71 9.21 17.70
N ASP A 83 -5.21 9.69 16.56
CA ASP A 83 -5.04 8.85 15.37
C ASP A 83 -3.91 7.86 15.63
N ALA A 84 -4.17 6.56 15.43
CA ALA A 84 -3.14 5.55 15.48
C ALA A 84 -2.11 5.74 14.36
N TYR A 85 -0.85 5.39 14.63
CA TYR A 85 0.15 5.25 13.59
C TYR A 85 -0.16 4.04 12.71
N ARG A 86 0.23 4.09 11.45
CA ARG A 86 -0.07 3.06 10.46
C ARG A 86 1.18 2.67 9.71
N TYR A 87 1.38 1.37 9.53
CA TYR A 87 2.59 0.86 8.91
C TYR A 87 2.28 -0.26 7.92
N ILE A 88 3.03 -0.26 6.82
CA ILE A 88 3.18 -1.43 5.96
C ILE A 88 4.39 -2.21 6.48
N VAL A 89 4.18 -3.51 6.71
CA VAL A 89 5.21 -4.41 7.22
C VAL A 89 5.59 -5.38 6.09
N PRO A 90 6.82 -5.28 5.58
CA PRO A 90 7.31 -6.22 4.57
C PRO A 90 7.76 -7.52 5.23
N GLU A 91 7.33 -8.64 4.66
CA GLU A 91 7.76 -9.98 5.04
C GLU A 91 8.66 -10.55 3.95
N ARG A 92 9.80 -11.12 4.35
CA ARG A 92 10.81 -11.72 3.46
C ARG A 92 10.95 -13.21 3.75
N GLY A 93 11.53 -13.95 2.81
CA GLY A 93 11.85 -15.38 2.96
C GLY A 93 10.84 -16.36 2.37
N GLY A 94 9.66 -15.93 1.93
CA GLY A 94 8.71 -16.79 1.20
C GLY A 94 9.21 -17.18 -0.20
N GLU A 95 8.77 -18.30 -0.75
CA GLU A 95 9.29 -18.81 -2.04
C GLU A 95 8.95 -17.91 -3.23
N SER A 96 7.72 -17.39 -3.26
CA SER A 96 7.21 -16.52 -4.32
C SER A 96 7.38 -15.05 -3.93
N LYS A 97 7.91 -14.25 -4.86
CA LYS A 97 8.22 -12.84 -4.63
C LYS A 97 7.22 -11.89 -5.27
N ILE A 98 6.97 -10.77 -4.61
CA ILE A 98 6.13 -9.71 -5.13
C ILE A 98 6.80 -9.08 -6.34
N THR A 99 6.05 -8.98 -7.43
CA THR A 99 6.51 -8.41 -8.71
C THR A 99 5.59 -7.29 -9.21
N LYS A 100 4.48 -7.06 -8.51
CA LYS A 100 3.50 -6.02 -8.84
C LYS A 100 2.82 -5.53 -7.58
N VAL A 101 2.65 -4.22 -7.48
CA VAL A 101 1.88 -3.56 -6.42
C VAL A 101 0.99 -2.48 -6.99
N ALA A 102 -0.15 -2.24 -6.33
CA ALA A 102 -1.05 -1.13 -6.63
C ALA A 102 -1.91 -0.78 -5.42
N LEU A 103 -2.72 0.26 -5.53
CA LEU A 103 -3.74 0.62 -4.56
C LEU A 103 -5.13 0.36 -5.15
N PHE A 104 -6.08 0.02 -4.29
CA PHE A 104 -7.50 -0.03 -4.61
C PHE A 104 -8.26 0.82 -3.61
N ARG A 105 -8.91 1.88 -4.11
CA ARG A 105 -9.67 2.82 -3.29
C ARG A 105 -11.15 2.73 -3.63
N THR A 106 -12.00 2.55 -2.63
CA THR A 106 -13.45 2.45 -2.84
C THR A 106 -14.23 3.16 -1.73
N SER A 107 -15.39 3.72 -2.07
CA SER A 107 -16.33 4.26 -1.09
C SER A 107 -17.31 3.19 -0.59
N GLU A 108 -17.27 1.99 -1.17
CA GLU A 108 -18.14 0.87 -0.83
C GLU A 108 -17.51 0.01 0.27
N ASN A 109 -18.32 -0.39 1.25
CA ASN A 109 -17.92 -1.40 2.24
C ASN A 109 -18.02 -2.80 1.62
N LEU A 110 -16.92 -3.28 1.05
CA LEU A 110 -16.85 -4.55 0.33
C LEU A 110 -16.33 -5.68 1.23
N SER A 111 -16.87 -6.89 1.05
CA SER A 111 -16.28 -8.10 1.61
C SER A 111 -14.97 -8.45 0.91
N SER A 112 -14.15 -9.29 1.56
CA SER A 112 -12.90 -9.80 0.99
C SER A 112 -13.09 -10.46 -0.38
N ASP A 113 -14.17 -11.23 -0.56
CA ASP A 113 -14.47 -11.89 -1.84
C ASP A 113 -14.81 -10.89 -2.95
N GLN A 114 -15.53 -9.81 -2.61
CA GLN A 114 -15.86 -8.74 -3.55
C GLN A 114 -14.62 -7.94 -3.96
N ILE A 115 -13.70 -7.67 -3.01
CA ILE A 115 -12.41 -7.03 -3.32
C ILE A 115 -11.61 -7.95 -4.24
N LEU A 116 -11.46 -9.23 -3.87
CA LEU A 116 -10.69 -10.20 -4.65
C LEU A 116 -11.21 -10.33 -6.08
N ALA A 117 -12.54 -10.38 -6.28
CA ALA A 117 -13.14 -10.41 -7.61
C ALA A 117 -12.74 -9.20 -8.47
N ARG A 118 -12.75 -7.99 -7.89
CA ARG A 118 -12.40 -6.74 -8.61
C ARG A 118 -10.92 -6.64 -8.96
N ILE A 119 -10.03 -7.09 -8.07
CA ILE A 119 -8.58 -6.93 -8.26
C ILE A 119 -7.98 -8.03 -9.15
N LYS A 120 -8.60 -9.23 -9.19
CA LYS A 120 -8.15 -10.35 -10.03
C LYS A 120 -8.18 -10.01 -11.51
N GLU A 121 -9.21 -9.32 -11.98
CA GLU A 121 -9.30 -8.84 -13.37
C GLU A 121 -8.16 -7.88 -13.75
N ARG A 122 -7.48 -7.29 -12.76
CA ARG A 122 -6.31 -6.41 -12.93
C ARG A 122 -4.98 -7.14 -12.68
N GLY A 123 -5.01 -8.46 -12.48
CA GLY A 123 -3.83 -9.29 -12.22
C GLY A 123 -3.24 -9.07 -10.83
N PHE A 124 -4.08 -8.86 -9.82
CA PHE A 124 -3.71 -8.84 -8.40
C PHE A 124 -4.47 -9.94 -7.66
N TYR A 125 -3.83 -10.57 -6.69
CA TYR A 125 -4.39 -11.75 -6.00
C TYR A 125 -4.38 -11.61 -4.49
N HIS A 126 -3.66 -10.63 -3.97
CA HIS A 126 -3.55 -10.37 -2.54
C HIS A 126 -3.80 -8.89 -2.26
N PHE A 127 -4.27 -8.61 -1.05
CA PHE A 127 -4.51 -7.26 -0.57
C PHE A 127 -4.37 -7.17 0.95
N SER A 128 -4.00 -5.99 1.44
CA SER A 128 -3.92 -5.70 2.87
C SER A 128 -5.31 -5.60 3.50
N SER A 129 -5.39 -5.51 4.81
CA SER A 129 -6.57 -4.91 5.44
C SER A 129 -6.69 -3.42 5.08
N ASP A 130 -7.83 -2.81 5.40
CA ASP A 130 -8.10 -1.40 5.10
C ASP A 130 -7.11 -0.46 5.79
N LEU A 131 -6.30 0.25 4.99
CA LEU A 131 -5.32 1.22 5.47
C LEU A 131 -6.00 2.42 6.15
N ASN A 132 -7.23 2.75 5.74
CA ASN A 132 -8.02 3.82 6.31
C ASN A 132 -8.89 3.38 7.50
N GLN A 133 -8.70 2.15 7.99
CA GLN A 133 -9.52 1.59 9.06
C GLN A 133 -9.54 2.51 10.28
N GLY A 134 -10.75 2.93 10.66
CA GLY A 134 -11.01 3.80 11.81
C GLY A 134 -10.80 5.30 11.55
N ARG A 135 -10.59 5.74 10.30
CA ARG A 135 -10.53 7.16 9.93
C ARG A 135 -11.82 7.69 9.33
N GLY A 136 -12.72 6.81 8.88
CA GLY A 136 -13.92 7.18 8.10
C GLY A 136 -13.56 7.57 6.65
N GLY A 137 -14.54 7.81 5.79
CA GLY A 137 -14.30 8.11 4.37
C GLY A 137 -14.12 6.86 3.50
N ASP A 138 -13.29 6.97 2.46
CA ASP A 138 -13.00 5.86 1.52
C ASP A 138 -12.16 4.76 2.18
N TYR A 139 -12.45 3.51 1.82
CA TYR A 139 -11.61 2.35 2.10
C TYR A 139 -10.41 2.34 1.14
N LEU A 140 -9.25 1.91 1.63
CA LEU A 140 -8.02 1.84 0.84
C LEU A 140 -7.25 0.56 1.13
N TYR A 141 -6.87 -0.15 0.08
CA TYR A 141 -6.17 -1.43 0.18
C TYR A 141 -4.88 -1.40 -0.64
N LEU A 142 -3.78 -1.89 -0.07
CA LEU A 142 -2.55 -2.18 -0.80
C LEU A 142 -2.68 -3.54 -1.45
N LEU A 143 -2.45 -3.62 -2.76
CA LEU A 143 -2.57 -4.82 -3.58
C LEU A 143 -1.20 -5.36 -3.96
N TRP A 144 -1.08 -6.68 -4.12
CA TRP A 144 0.09 -7.28 -4.76
C TRP A 144 -0.23 -8.56 -5.53
N ALA A 145 0.71 -8.92 -6.42
CA ALA A 145 0.78 -10.21 -7.07
C ALA A 145 2.22 -10.74 -7.00
N ASN A 146 2.34 -12.05 -6.87
CA ASN A 146 3.62 -12.72 -6.85
C ASN A 146 4.01 -13.25 -8.24
N GLU A 147 5.30 -13.55 -8.42
CA GLU A 147 5.87 -14.05 -9.68
C GLU A 147 5.17 -15.33 -10.21
N THR A 148 4.57 -16.14 -9.33
CA THR A 148 3.87 -17.37 -9.69
C THR A 148 2.45 -17.16 -10.22
N GLU A 149 1.89 -15.96 -10.08
CA GLU A 149 0.48 -15.65 -10.37
C GLU A 149 0.32 -14.85 -11.67
N GLN A 150 1.43 -14.59 -12.35
CA GLN A 150 1.49 -13.88 -13.62
C GLN A 150 1.69 -14.82 -14.83
N ASN A 151 1.65 -16.14 -14.60
CA ASN A 151 1.73 -17.17 -15.64
C ASN A 151 0.35 -17.66 -16.07
#